data_AF-A0AAD5SPB9-F1
#
_entry.id   AF-A0AAD5SPB9-F1
#
_cell.length_a   1.000
_cell.length_b   1.000
_cell.length_c   1.000
_cell.angle_alpha   90.00
_cell.angle_beta   90.00
_cell.angle_gamma   90.00
#
_symmetry.space_group_name_H-M   'P 1'
#
loop_
_entity.id
_entity.type
_entity.pdbx_description
1 polymer ?
#
loop_
_entity_poly.entity_id
_entity_poly.type
_entity_poly.pdbx_seq_one_letter_code
_entity_poly.pdbx_strand_id
1 'polypeptide(L)'
;MAAPPPFYLSCHCQAHVLAYNPRNFDASGLPAAKREMCDCSHCTRRRIIWGFSEPGELTVVRGVISESTKDSDLPEMALNEYRFGSKTVHHYFCGVCGTYLLGTPFDPTKGMAFSFRTLRNLPSSSPFFPAPPATFPSIIHPGSLRSPQYTPISLSEIPLADKLVEFQDPEKNGPPNHVLVGSCHCQNVKFAVSTEDISTTRVSDCSCSYCRGNGVLWIYPNIRNIVFSPHLPTLETEPPSTIKLPWETAASKMTFEQTLSDVTTSYRFGRRKYEHVFCKTCGCNIYERGPELCGLNVVLLNDFDEYLESSLQMTEKNNSEEPEKKPKKNLFGLAIDSIKCDKPPRFILQL
;
A
#
# COMPACT_ATOMS: atom_id res chain seq x y z
N MET A 1 -37.27 -5.86 -14.22
CA MET A 1 -35.91 -5.32 -13.96
C MET A 1 -35.15 -6.35 -13.16
N ALA A 2 -33.94 -6.73 -13.57
CA ALA A 2 -33.10 -7.65 -12.79
C ALA A 2 -32.71 -7.01 -11.44
N ALA A 3 -32.59 -7.81 -10.39
CA ALA A 3 -32.11 -7.33 -9.09
C ALA A 3 -30.70 -6.73 -9.21
N PRO A 4 -30.38 -5.63 -8.52
CA PRO A 4 -29.04 -5.05 -8.54
C PRO A 4 -28.01 -6.06 -8.01
N PRO A 5 -26.76 -6.04 -8.51
CA PRO A 5 -25.73 -6.95 -8.02
C PRO A 5 -25.47 -6.67 -6.54
N PRO A 6 -25.25 -7.73 -5.74
CA PRO A 6 -25.09 -7.58 -4.29
C PRO A 6 -23.80 -6.84 -3.93
N PHE A 7 -22.77 -6.90 -4.79
CA PHE A 7 -21.49 -6.25 -4.54
C PHE A 7 -20.88 -5.61 -5.80
N TYR A 8 -19.88 -4.77 -5.55
CA TYR A 8 -19.03 -4.20 -6.60
C TYR A 8 -17.56 -4.33 -6.23
N LEU A 9 -16.71 -4.52 -7.24
CA LEU A 9 -15.27 -4.32 -7.11
C LEU A 9 -14.95 -2.96 -7.72
N SER A 10 -14.41 -2.04 -6.92
CA SER A 10 -14.13 -0.69 -7.39
C SER A 10 -12.81 -0.15 -6.87
N CYS A 11 -12.03 0.41 -7.80
CA CYS A 11 -10.98 1.35 -7.46
C CYS A 11 -11.55 2.55 -6.67
N HIS A 12 -10.71 3.28 -5.94
CA HIS A 12 -11.20 4.38 -5.11
C HIS A 12 -11.90 5.48 -5.91
N CYS A 13 -11.31 5.90 -7.04
CA CYS A 13 -11.89 6.96 -7.88
C CYS A 13 -13.10 6.53 -8.72
N GLN A 14 -13.43 5.22 -8.72
CA GLN A 14 -14.52 4.63 -9.50
C GLN A 14 -14.38 4.83 -11.02
N ALA A 15 -13.17 5.08 -11.52
CA ALA A 15 -12.87 5.01 -12.95
C ALA A 15 -13.04 3.59 -13.48
N HIS A 16 -12.70 2.59 -12.67
CA HIS A 16 -12.88 1.18 -12.96
C HIS A 16 -13.80 0.54 -11.92
N VAL A 17 -14.91 -0.03 -12.40
CA VAL A 17 -15.95 -0.67 -11.59
C VAL A 17 -16.40 -1.96 -12.26
N LEU A 18 -16.40 -3.04 -11.51
CA LEU A 18 -17.00 -4.32 -11.88
C LEU A 18 -18.18 -4.61 -10.96
N ALA A 19 -19.30 -5.04 -11.53
CA ALA A 19 -20.37 -5.64 -10.76
C ALA A 19 -19.97 -7.08 -10.42
N TYR A 20 -20.17 -7.48 -9.16
CA TYR A 20 -19.88 -8.82 -8.68
C TYR A 20 -21.16 -9.50 -8.18
N ASN A 21 -21.52 -10.58 -8.86
CA ASN A 21 -22.69 -11.39 -8.57
C ASN A 21 -22.24 -12.83 -8.24
N PRO A 22 -21.74 -13.06 -7.00
CA PRO A 22 -21.33 -14.39 -6.58
C PRO A 22 -22.52 -15.33 -6.47
N ARG A 23 -22.34 -16.57 -6.91
CA ARG A 23 -23.36 -17.62 -6.75
C ARG A 23 -23.39 -18.20 -5.34
N ASN A 24 -22.28 -18.10 -4.60
CA ASN A 24 -22.10 -18.69 -3.28
C ASN A 24 -21.71 -17.64 -2.24
N PHE A 25 -22.28 -17.78 -1.03
CA PHE A 25 -22.04 -16.90 0.10
C PHE A 25 -21.58 -17.71 1.32
N ASP A 26 -20.72 -17.14 2.15
CA ASP A 26 -20.35 -17.72 3.44
C ASP A 26 -21.44 -17.47 4.50
N ALA A 27 -21.28 -18.06 5.69
CA ALA A 27 -22.23 -17.91 6.79
C ALA A 27 -22.40 -16.45 7.27
N SER A 28 -21.48 -15.54 6.92
CA SER A 28 -21.56 -14.11 7.23
C SER A 28 -22.25 -13.28 6.14
N GLY A 29 -22.73 -13.92 5.07
CA GLY A 29 -23.36 -13.25 3.93
C GLY A 29 -22.37 -12.54 3.00
N LEU A 30 -21.08 -12.83 3.12
CA LEU A 30 -20.05 -12.37 2.18
C LEU A 30 -19.89 -13.36 1.02
N PRO A 31 -19.35 -12.93 -0.13
CA PRO A 31 -18.98 -13.87 -1.18
C PRO A 31 -18.08 -14.97 -0.61
N ALA A 32 -18.41 -16.23 -0.90
CA ALA A 32 -17.61 -17.40 -0.50
C ALA A 32 -16.27 -17.53 -1.28
N ALA A 33 -15.88 -16.47 -1.98
CA ALA A 33 -14.59 -16.39 -2.66
C ALA A 33 -13.45 -16.66 -1.68
N LYS A 34 -12.51 -17.49 -2.12
CA LYS A 34 -11.28 -17.77 -1.37
C LYS A 34 -10.57 -16.45 -1.06
N ARG A 35 -10.04 -16.33 0.15
CA ARG A 35 -9.26 -15.19 0.63
C ARG A 35 -7.84 -15.68 0.84
N GLU A 36 -6.97 -15.34 -0.08
CA GLU A 36 -5.60 -15.85 -0.10
C GLU A 36 -4.62 -14.68 -0.06
N MET A 37 -3.46 -14.91 0.53
CA MET A 37 -2.37 -13.95 0.58
C MET A 37 -1.16 -14.55 -0.14
N CYS A 38 -0.29 -13.69 -0.63
CA CYS A 38 0.96 -14.09 -1.24
C CYS A 38 2.07 -13.31 -0.53
N ASP A 39 3.10 -14.00 -0.08
CA ASP A 39 4.25 -13.42 0.63
C ASP A 39 5.34 -12.89 -0.34
N CYS A 40 5.06 -12.80 -1.64
CA CYS A 40 6.02 -12.20 -2.56
C CYS A 40 6.19 -10.70 -2.25
N SER A 41 7.38 -10.19 -2.58
CA SER A 41 7.80 -8.81 -2.35
C SER A 41 6.82 -7.74 -2.85
N HIS A 42 6.05 -8.03 -3.89
CA HIS A 42 5.05 -7.11 -4.43
C HIS A 42 3.72 -7.20 -3.68
N CYS A 43 3.25 -8.41 -3.39
CA CYS A 43 1.96 -8.62 -2.73
C CYS A 43 1.98 -8.13 -1.28
N THR A 44 3.09 -8.32 -0.56
CA THR A 44 3.28 -7.80 0.80
C THR A 44 3.26 -6.26 0.81
N ARG A 45 4.08 -5.63 -0.04
CA ARG A 45 4.15 -4.16 -0.22
C ARG A 45 2.84 -3.49 -0.63
N ARG A 46 1.91 -4.26 -1.22
CA ARG A 46 0.58 -3.80 -1.61
C ARG A 46 -0.54 -4.34 -0.71
N ARG A 47 -0.19 -5.14 0.30
CA ARG A 47 -1.09 -5.91 1.18
C ARG A 47 -2.25 -6.55 0.42
N ILE A 48 -1.99 -7.18 -0.73
CA ILE A 48 -3.05 -7.74 -1.57
C ILE A 48 -3.71 -8.92 -0.85
N ILE A 49 -5.03 -8.85 -0.70
CA ILE A 49 -5.87 -9.99 -0.33
C ILE A 49 -6.51 -10.45 -1.63
N TRP A 50 -6.10 -11.62 -2.10
CA TRP A 50 -6.61 -12.22 -3.32
C TRP A 50 -8.00 -12.79 -3.08
N GLY A 51 -8.95 -12.33 -3.89
CA GLY A 51 -10.26 -12.93 -4.10
C GLY A 51 -10.31 -13.61 -5.47
N PHE A 52 -11.11 -14.65 -5.58
CA PHE A 52 -11.31 -15.38 -6.84
C PHE A 52 -12.79 -15.48 -7.12
N SER A 53 -13.22 -15.07 -8.32
CA SER A 53 -14.57 -15.28 -8.81
C SER A 53 -14.60 -16.42 -9.81
N GLU A 54 -15.77 -17.02 -9.97
CA GLU A 54 -16.02 -17.98 -11.04
C GLU A 54 -16.37 -17.27 -12.36
N PRO A 55 -16.32 -18.00 -13.51
CA PRO A 55 -16.80 -17.48 -14.77
C PRO A 55 -18.21 -16.89 -14.69
N GLY A 56 -18.39 -15.73 -15.33
CA GLY A 56 -19.65 -15.00 -15.43
C GLY A 56 -20.08 -14.23 -14.18
N GLU A 57 -19.35 -14.31 -13.06
CA GLU A 57 -19.73 -13.60 -11.83
C GLU A 57 -19.32 -12.12 -11.83
N LEU A 58 -18.36 -11.73 -12.68
CA LEU A 58 -17.92 -10.35 -12.85
C LEU A 58 -18.37 -9.79 -14.20
N THR A 59 -18.93 -8.59 -14.18
CA THR A 59 -19.29 -7.84 -15.39
C THR A 59 -18.76 -6.41 -15.32
N VAL A 60 -18.33 -5.88 -16.45
CA VAL A 60 -17.81 -4.51 -16.52
C VAL A 60 -18.96 -3.53 -16.38
N VAL A 61 -18.86 -2.64 -15.39
CA VAL A 61 -19.75 -1.48 -15.24
C VAL A 61 -19.09 -0.25 -15.85
N ARG A 62 -17.78 -0.09 -15.63
CA ARG A 62 -17.01 1.06 -16.14
C ARG A 62 -15.52 0.75 -16.23
N GLY A 63 -14.88 1.25 -17.29
CA GLY A 63 -13.43 1.46 -17.39
C GLY A 63 -12.54 0.22 -17.34
N VAL A 64 -13.04 -1.00 -17.19
CA VAL A 64 -12.20 -2.20 -17.35
C VAL A 64 -12.30 -2.64 -18.79
N ILE A 65 -11.18 -2.67 -19.50
CA ILE A 65 -11.12 -3.14 -20.88
C ILE A 65 -11.00 -4.67 -20.86
N SER A 66 -11.87 -5.35 -21.61
CA SER A 66 -11.77 -6.77 -21.91
C SER A 66 -11.09 -6.96 -23.27
N GLU A 67 -10.46 -8.11 -23.52
CA GLU A 67 -9.98 -8.44 -24.88
C GLU A 67 -11.11 -8.42 -25.91
N SER A 68 -12.35 -8.67 -25.48
CA SER A 68 -13.57 -8.60 -26.30
C SER A 68 -14.11 -7.18 -26.55
N THR A 69 -13.54 -6.13 -25.96
CA THR A 69 -13.98 -4.72 -26.13
C THR A 69 -12.94 -3.83 -26.81
N LYS A 70 -11.85 -4.42 -27.34
CA LYS A 70 -10.80 -3.70 -28.09
C LYS A 70 -11.30 -2.93 -29.33
N ASP A 71 -12.47 -3.27 -29.86
CA ASP A 71 -13.09 -2.65 -31.04
C ASP A 71 -14.16 -1.57 -30.73
N SER A 72 -14.30 -1.11 -29.49
CA SER A 72 -15.29 -0.08 -29.15
C SER A 72 -14.67 1.33 -29.04
N ASP A 73 -15.27 2.33 -29.70
CA ASP A 73 -14.95 3.77 -29.67
C ASP A 73 -15.07 4.45 -28.28
N LEU A 74 -15.05 3.67 -27.19
CA LEU A 74 -15.10 4.15 -25.83
C LEU A 74 -13.73 4.69 -25.40
N PRO A 75 -13.67 5.81 -24.64
CA PRO A 75 -12.40 6.36 -24.19
C PRO A 75 -11.62 5.33 -23.36
N GLU A 76 -10.39 5.03 -23.80
CA GLU A 76 -9.47 4.09 -23.17
C GLU A 76 -9.14 4.54 -21.74
N MET A 77 -9.89 4.06 -20.75
CA MET A 77 -9.48 4.14 -19.35
C MET A 77 -8.90 2.79 -18.93
N ALA A 78 -7.79 2.35 -19.52
CA ALA A 78 -7.18 1.06 -19.18
C ALA A 78 -6.60 1.07 -17.75
N LEU A 79 -6.62 -0.08 -17.07
CA LEU A 79 -5.81 -0.28 -15.87
C LEU A 79 -4.33 -0.33 -16.25
N ASN A 80 -3.47 0.25 -15.42
CA ASN A 80 -2.03 0.08 -15.56
C ASN A 80 -1.65 -1.35 -15.18
N GLU A 81 -0.75 -1.95 -15.97
CA GLU A 81 -0.22 -3.28 -15.71
C GLU A 81 1.19 -3.21 -15.13
N TYR A 82 1.46 -4.02 -14.13
CA TYR A 82 2.80 -4.28 -13.63
C TYR A 82 3.11 -5.79 -13.62
N ARG A 83 4.29 -6.15 -14.13
CA ARG A 83 4.81 -7.52 -14.16
C ARG A 83 6.29 -7.48 -13.78
N PHE A 84 6.76 -8.50 -13.07
CA PHE A 84 8.15 -8.62 -12.65
C PHE A 84 8.59 -10.09 -12.61
N GLY A 85 9.89 -10.33 -12.46
CA GLY A 85 10.45 -11.68 -12.43
C GLY A 85 10.15 -12.48 -13.70
N SER A 86 9.53 -13.66 -13.55
CA SER A 86 9.06 -14.50 -14.67
C SER A 86 8.00 -13.81 -15.56
N LYS A 87 7.42 -12.71 -15.07
CA LYS A 87 6.31 -11.99 -15.68
C LYS A 87 5.04 -12.85 -15.81
N THR A 88 4.91 -13.99 -15.16
CA THR A 88 3.71 -14.84 -15.33
C THR A 88 2.47 -14.29 -14.61
N VAL A 89 2.67 -13.57 -13.51
CA VAL A 89 1.59 -12.95 -12.74
C VAL A 89 1.40 -11.51 -13.20
N HIS A 90 0.15 -11.15 -13.46
CA HIS A 90 -0.23 -9.80 -13.82
C HIS A 90 -0.66 -9.02 -12.57
N HIS A 91 -0.38 -7.73 -12.53
CA HIS A 91 -0.84 -6.85 -11.47
C HIS A 91 -1.47 -5.59 -12.06
N TYR A 92 -2.80 -5.52 -12.06
CA TYR A 92 -3.53 -4.39 -12.61
C TYR A 92 -4.00 -3.42 -11.54
N PHE A 93 -3.69 -2.14 -11.72
CA PHE A 93 -4.06 -1.08 -10.81
C PHE A 93 -4.56 0.18 -11.54
N CYS A 94 -5.37 0.97 -10.86
CA CYS A 94 -5.88 2.22 -11.41
C CYS A 94 -4.76 3.27 -11.51
N GLY A 95 -4.51 3.79 -12.71
CA GLY A 95 -3.52 4.86 -12.93
C GLY A 95 -3.88 6.20 -12.28
N VAL A 96 -5.14 6.40 -11.86
CA VAL A 96 -5.62 7.64 -11.23
C VAL A 96 -5.44 7.61 -9.71
N CYS A 97 -5.87 6.54 -9.03
CA CYS A 97 -5.91 6.47 -7.57
C CYS A 97 -5.04 5.36 -6.97
N GLY A 98 -4.23 4.69 -7.80
CA GLY A 98 -3.30 3.65 -7.38
C GLY A 98 -3.95 2.32 -6.99
N THR A 99 -5.28 2.22 -6.87
CA THR A 99 -5.95 1.03 -6.33
C THR A 99 -5.71 -0.20 -7.18
N TYR A 100 -5.15 -1.24 -6.56
CA TYR A 100 -4.99 -2.57 -7.15
C TYR A 100 -6.35 -3.25 -7.30
N LEU A 101 -6.69 -3.75 -8.49
CA LEU A 101 -8.01 -4.28 -8.81
C LEU A 101 -8.00 -5.74 -9.25
N LEU A 102 -7.18 -6.09 -10.25
CA LEU A 102 -7.18 -7.42 -10.89
C LEU A 102 -5.76 -8.00 -10.98
N GLY A 103 -5.64 -9.33 -10.93
CA GLY A 103 -4.36 -10.03 -11.17
C GLY A 103 -4.28 -10.82 -12.46
N THR A 104 -5.28 -10.69 -13.31
CA THR A 104 -5.34 -11.28 -14.64
C THR A 104 -6.00 -10.28 -15.58
N PRO A 105 -5.73 -10.33 -16.90
CA PRO A 105 -6.53 -9.60 -17.88
C PRO A 105 -8.01 -9.95 -17.70
N PHE A 106 -8.89 -8.96 -17.86
CA PHE A 106 -10.32 -9.20 -17.65
C PHE A 106 -10.91 -10.06 -18.77
N ASP A 107 -11.44 -11.22 -18.38
CA ASP A 107 -12.15 -12.16 -19.25
C ASP A 107 -13.35 -12.74 -18.49
N PRO A 108 -14.60 -12.36 -18.85
CA PRO A 108 -15.78 -12.82 -18.12
C PRO A 108 -16.05 -14.33 -18.30
N THR A 109 -15.40 -14.99 -19.27
CA THR A 109 -15.54 -16.43 -19.51
C THR A 109 -14.65 -17.28 -18.60
N LYS A 110 -13.74 -16.65 -17.86
CA LYS A 110 -12.78 -17.31 -16.97
C LYS A 110 -13.02 -16.91 -15.52
N GLY A 111 -12.50 -17.72 -14.59
CA GLY A 111 -12.37 -17.30 -13.21
C GLY A 111 -11.38 -16.15 -13.10
N MET A 112 -11.69 -15.17 -12.26
CA MET A 112 -10.92 -13.92 -12.18
C MET A 112 -10.29 -13.75 -10.80
N ALA A 113 -9.01 -13.41 -10.79
CA ALA A 113 -8.30 -13.02 -9.57
C ALA A 113 -8.42 -11.51 -9.36
N PHE A 114 -8.88 -11.09 -8.18
CA PHE A 114 -9.14 -9.69 -7.85
C PHE A 114 -8.67 -9.32 -6.44
N SER A 115 -8.62 -8.02 -6.16
CA SER A 115 -8.33 -7.50 -4.84
C SER A 115 -9.58 -7.49 -3.96
N PHE A 116 -9.66 -8.37 -2.96
CA PHE A 116 -10.79 -8.42 -2.03
C PHE A 116 -10.99 -7.09 -1.27
N ARG A 117 -9.92 -6.30 -1.11
CA ARG A 117 -9.95 -4.96 -0.51
C ARG A 117 -10.82 -3.96 -1.27
N THR A 118 -11.09 -4.21 -2.55
CA THR A 118 -11.91 -3.36 -3.42
C THR A 118 -13.39 -3.68 -3.38
N LEU A 119 -13.79 -4.71 -2.62
CA LEU A 119 -15.19 -5.09 -2.44
C LEU A 119 -15.97 -3.97 -1.72
N ARG A 120 -17.02 -3.49 -2.38
CA ARG A 120 -17.92 -2.43 -1.91
C ARG A 120 -19.32 -3.00 -1.66
N ASN A 121 -20.17 -2.17 -1.03
CA ASN A 121 -21.53 -2.51 -0.61
C ASN A 121 -21.56 -3.69 0.37
N LEU A 122 -20.64 -3.67 1.33
CA LEU A 122 -20.62 -4.65 2.41
C LEU A 122 -21.67 -4.30 3.47
N PRO A 123 -22.32 -5.31 4.07
CA PRO A 123 -23.17 -5.08 5.23
C PRO A 123 -22.35 -4.49 6.38
N SER A 124 -22.98 -3.67 7.23
CA SER A 124 -22.33 -3.01 8.37
C SER A 124 -21.73 -3.99 9.38
N SER A 125 -22.24 -5.22 9.43
CA SER A 125 -21.74 -6.34 10.24
C SER A 125 -20.53 -7.08 9.65
N SER A 126 -20.02 -6.64 8.48
CA SER A 126 -18.95 -7.34 7.77
C SER A 126 -17.63 -7.40 8.57
N PRO A 127 -16.88 -8.53 8.52
CA PRO A 127 -15.59 -8.71 9.17
C PRO A 127 -14.44 -7.82 8.64
N PHE A 128 -14.71 -6.83 7.77
CA PHE A 128 -13.78 -5.71 7.50
C PHE A 128 -14.02 -4.47 8.38
N PHE A 129 -15.13 -4.43 9.13
CA PHE A 129 -15.45 -3.47 10.19
C PHE A 129 -15.43 -4.00 11.65
N PRO A 130 -15.02 -5.24 11.97
CA PRO A 130 -15.14 -5.77 13.30
C PRO A 130 -14.01 -5.19 14.15
N ALA A 131 -14.34 -5.01 15.42
CA ALA A 131 -13.31 -4.99 16.44
C ALA A 131 -12.41 -6.22 16.27
N PRO A 132 -11.09 -6.09 16.48
CA PRO A 132 -10.20 -7.23 16.60
C PRO A 132 -10.76 -8.27 17.60
N PRO A 133 -10.53 -9.58 17.39
CA PRO A 133 -9.73 -10.19 16.33
C PRO A 133 -10.63 -10.83 15.26
N ALA A 134 -10.75 -10.21 14.09
CA ALA A 134 -11.22 -10.95 12.92
C ALA A 134 -10.06 -11.77 12.36
N THR A 135 -10.00 -13.03 12.74
CA THR A 135 -9.12 -14.02 12.12
C THR A 135 -9.66 -14.33 10.73
N PHE A 136 -9.01 -13.82 9.70
CA PHE A 136 -9.26 -14.27 8.33
C PHE A 136 -8.51 -15.60 8.13
N PRO A 137 -9.19 -16.74 7.96
CA PRO A 137 -8.52 -17.95 7.51
C PRO A 137 -7.93 -17.65 6.13
N SER A 138 -6.61 -17.50 6.08
CA SER A 138 -5.90 -17.04 4.89
C SER A 138 -4.82 -18.03 4.53
N ILE A 139 -4.87 -18.56 3.31
CA ILE A 139 -3.79 -19.38 2.76
C ILE A 139 -2.69 -18.44 2.28
N ILE A 140 -1.43 -18.72 2.63
CA ILE A 140 -0.27 -18.02 2.07
C ILE A 140 0.28 -18.81 0.90
N HIS A 141 0.39 -18.16 -0.25
CA HIS A 141 1.17 -18.63 -1.38
C HIS A 141 2.64 -18.24 -1.20
N PRO A 142 3.59 -19.20 -1.33
CA PRO A 142 5.02 -18.96 -1.14
C PRO A 142 5.63 -18.28 -2.37
N GLY A 143 5.22 -17.06 -2.63
CA GLY A 143 5.76 -16.21 -3.68
C GLY A 143 7.16 -15.68 -3.37
N SER A 144 7.56 -15.63 -2.09
CA SER A 144 8.91 -15.29 -1.63
C SER A 144 9.99 -16.27 -2.15
N LEU A 145 9.61 -17.53 -2.37
CA LEU A 145 10.49 -18.57 -2.91
C LEU A 145 10.70 -18.48 -4.43
N ARG A 146 9.95 -17.60 -5.11
CA ARG A 146 10.03 -17.48 -6.58
C ARG A 146 11.25 -16.67 -6.98
N SER A 147 11.91 -17.11 -8.06
CA SER A 147 13.05 -16.41 -8.65
C SER A 147 12.62 -15.37 -9.70
N PRO A 148 13.35 -14.26 -9.86
CA PRO A 148 14.43 -13.81 -8.98
C PRO A 148 13.88 -13.31 -7.64
N GLN A 149 14.63 -13.55 -6.56
CA GLN A 149 14.29 -12.99 -5.26
C GLN A 149 14.43 -11.47 -5.27
N TYR A 150 13.59 -10.79 -4.50
CA TYR A 150 13.68 -9.35 -4.33
C TYR A 150 14.89 -8.99 -3.48
N THR A 151 15.77 -8.13 -4.01
CA THR A 151 16.90 -7.59 -3.24
C THR A 151 16.48 -6.26 -2.62
N PRO A 152 16.39 -6.16 -1.28
CA PRO A 152 16.13 -4.89 -0.60
C PRO A 152 17.23 -3.87 -0.88
N ILE A 153 16.87 -2.60 -0.95
CA ILE A 153 17.83 -1.51 -1.13
C ILE A 153 18.60 -1.23 0.16
N SER A 154 19.75 -0.59 0.06
CA SER A 154 20.57 -0.14 1.19
C SER A 154 20.58 1.38 1.33
N LEU A 155 21.02 1.88 2.50
CA LEU A 155 21.07 3.32 2.79
C LEU A 155 21.94 4.10 1.77
N SER A 156 23.05 3.51 1.34
CA SER A 156 24.01 4.12 0.41
C SER A 156 23.44 4.35 -1.00
N GLU A 157 22.31 3.71 -1.34
CA GLU A 157 21.63 3.93 -2.61
C GLU A 157 20.71 5.17 -2.60
N ILE A 158 20.62 5.85 -1.47
CA ILE A 158 19.76 7.03 -1.28
C ILE A 158 20.69 8.23 -1.04
N PRO A 159 20.86 9.09 -2.05
CA PRO A 159 21.64 10.31 -1.89
C PRO A 159 21.17 11.12 -0.68
N LEU A 160 22.12 11.63 0.10
CA LEU A 160 21.90 12.44 1.32
C LEU A 160 21.32 11.68 2.52
N ALA A 161 21.05 10.38 2.44
CA ALA A 161 20.48 9.63 3.55
C ALA A 161 21.42 9.46 4.74
N ASP A 162 22.74 9.45 4.53
CA ASP A 162 23.74 9.42 5.62
C ASP A 162 23.56 10.58 6.61
N LYS A 163 23.04 11.72 6.13
CA LYS A 163 22.78 12.90 6.98
C LYS A 163 21.63 12.68 7.97
N LEU A 164 20.75 11.70 7.73
CA LEU A 164 19.71 11.33 8.70
C LEU A 164 20.31 10.61 9.92
N VAL A 165 21.45 9.94 9.76
CA VAL A 165 22.16 9.28 10.87
C VAL A 165 22.75 10.34 11.81
N GLU A 166 23.23 11.44 11.24
CA GLU A 166 23.80 12.58 11.99
C GLU A 166 22.72 13.49 12.59
N PHE A 167 21.50 13.48 12.03
CA PHE A 167 20.40 14.34 12.46
C PHE A 167 19.68 13.75 13.68
N GLN A 168 19.88 14.38 14.84
CA GLN A 168 19.00 14.24 16.00
C GLN A 168 18.03 15.40 16.04
N ASP A 169 16.73 15.11 16.14
CA ASP A 169 15.71 16.15 16.27
C ASP A 169 15.94 16.92 17.59
N PRO A 170 16.36 18.20 17.52
CA PRO A 170 16.75 18.95 18.72
C PRO A 170 15.57 19.24 19.65
N GLU A 171 14.32 19.11 19.17
CA GLU A 171 13.11 19.30 19.97
C GLU A 171 12.68 18.02 20.70
N LYS A 172 13.31 16.87 20.41
CA LYS A 172 12.91 15.57 20.95
C LYS A 172 13.82 15.10 22.09
N ASN A 173 13.29 15.10 23.31
CA ASN A 173 13.89 14.42 24.46
C ASN A 173 13.51 12.93 24.45
N GLY A 174 14.32 12.06 23.83
CA GLY A 174 14.01 10.63 23.73
C GLY A 174 15.19 9.75 23.27
N PRO A 175 15.00 8.42 23.19
CA PRO A 175 16.00 7.52 22.64
C PRO A 175 16.35 7.89 21.19
N PRO A 176 17.58 7.60 20.72
CA PRO A 176 18.00 7.96 19.38
C PRO A 176 17.09 7.30 18.34
N ASN A 177 16.71 8.08 17.32
CA ASN A 177 15.96 7.54 16.19
C ASN A 177 16.79 6.49 15.44
N HIS A 178 16.10 5.49 14.90
CA HIS A 178 16.65 4.53 13.95
C HIS A 178 16.41 5.05 12.53
N VAL A 179 17.41 4.86 11.66
CA VAL A 179 17.26 5.14 10.23
C VAL A 179 16.78 3.87 9.54
N LEU A 180 15.54 3.88 9.09
CA LEU A 180 14.92 2.77 8.36
C LEU A 180 14.92 3.08 6.86
N VAL A 181 15.11 2.05 6.05
CA VAL A 181 15.21 2.15 4.59
C VAL A 181 14.03 1.44 3.96
N GLY A 182 13.46 2.05 2.92
CA GLY A 182 12.33 1.48 2.20
C GLY A 182 12.26 1.91 0.74
N SER A 183 11.48 1.16 -0.03
CA SER A 183 11.29 1.43 -1.45
C SER A 183 9.93 0.95 -1.94
N CYS A 184 9.43 1.60 -2.98
CA CYS A 184 8.39 0.98 -3.80
C CYS A 184 8.95 -0.29 -4.47
N HIS A 185 8.07 -1.21 -4.90
CA HIS A 185 8.53 -2.52 -5.40
C HIS A 185 9.49 -2.45 -6.61
N CYS A 186 9.34 -1.49 -7.52
CA CYS A 186 10.26 -1.35 -8.66
C CYS A 186 11.52 -0.55 -8.32
N GLN A 187 11.65 -0.04 -7.08
CA GLN A 187 12.77 0.77 -6.61
C GLN A 187 13.00 2.11 -7.33
N ASN A 188 12.14 2.50 -8.29
CA ASN A 188 12.09 3.86 -8.85
C ASN A 188 11.88 4.95 -7.78
N VAL A 189 11.34 4.58 -6.62
CA VAL A 189 11.31 5.43 -5.43
C VAL A 189 11.90 4.65 -4.28
N LYS A 190 12.93 5.26 -3.69
CA LYS A 190 13.65 4.83 -2.50
C LYS A 190 13.52 5.93 -1.45
N PHE A 191 13.52 5.56 -0.18
CA PHE A 191 13.47 6.53 0.90
C PHE A 191 14.13 6.00 2.16
N ALA A 192 14.66 6.93 2.95
CA ALA A 192 15.16 6.69 4.29
C ALA A 192 14.36 7.57 5.25
N VAL A 193 14.08 7.04 6.44
CA VAL A 193 13.34 7.75 7.48
C VAL A 193 14.02 7.58 8.82
N SER A 194 14.25 8.69 9.53
CA SER A 194 14.68 8.72 10.92
C SER A 194 13.44 8.75 11.83
N THR A 195 13.17 7.65 12.53
CA THR A 195 11.99 7.48 13.39
C THR A 195 12.32 6.66 14.64
N GLU A 196 11.43 6.63 15.61
CA GLU A 196 11.52 5.65 16.71
C GLU A 196 11.51 4.22 16.18
N ASP A 197 11.91 3.27 17.02
CA ASP A 197 11.79 1.85 16.69
C ASP A 197 10.37 1.55 16.20
N ILE A 198 10.27 0.79 15.11
CA ILE A 198 8.97 0.51 14.52
C ILE A 198 8.07 -0.26 15.48
N SER A 199 8.64 -1.06 16.39
CA SER A 199 7.90 -1.82 17.41
C SER A 199 7.15 -0.94 18.41
N THR A 200 7.57 0.31 18.61
CA THR A 200 6.91 1.29 19.49
C THR A 200 6.17 2.37 18.72
N THR A 201 6.46 2.52 17.42
CA THR A 201 5.82 3.50 16.56
C THR A 201 4.33 3.19 16.37
N ARG A 202 3.47 4.20 16.57
CA ARG A 202 2.04 4.06 16.28
C ARG A 202 1.80 3.93 14.78
N VAL A 203 1.06 2.89 14.39
CA VAL A 203 0.69 2.62 13.00
C VAL A 203 -0.80 2.90 12.81
N SER A 204 -1.16 3.67 11.78
CA SER A 204 -2.54 3.95 11.43
C SER A 204 -3.01 3.04 10.28
N ASP A 205 -3.99 2.19 10.57
CA ASP A 205 -4.73 1.41 9.56
C ASP A 205 -6.08 2.10 9.30
N CYS A 206 -6.06 3.07 8.39
CA CYS A 206 -7.24 3.87 8.10
C CYS A 206 -8.30 3.05 7.34
N SER A 207 -9.52 3.02 7.87
CA SER A 207 -10.63 2.23 7.31
C SER A 207 -11.39 2.93 6.16
N CYS A 208 -10.92 4.10 5.71
CA CYS A 208 -11.58 4.81 4.60
C CYS A 208 -11.48 4.02 3.28
N SER A 209 -12.33 4.34 2.31
CA SER A 209 -12.40 3.63 1.03
C SER A 209 -11.08 3.62 0.26
N TYR A 210 -10.25 4.68 0.41
CA TYR A 210 -8.93 4.79 -0.21
C TYR A 210 -7.93 3.88 0.47
N CYS A 211 -7.68 4.10 1.77
CA CYS A 211 -6.63 3.40 2.51
C CYS A 211 -6.90 1.90 2.58
N ARG A 212 -8.15 1.51 2.84
CA ARG A 212 -8.58 0.11 2.79
C ARG A 212 -8.32 -0.51 1.43
N GLY A 213 -8.74 0.16 0.35
CA GLY A 213 -8.63 -0.35 -1.02
C GLY A 213 -7.18 -0.48 -1.49
N ASN A 214 -6.31 0.42 -1.02
CA ASN A 214 -4.88 0.44 -1.35
C ASN A 214 -4.00 -0.38 -0.39
N GLY A 215 -4.55 -0.85 0.75
CA GLY A 215 -3.82 -1.70 1.69
C GLY A 215 -2.63 -0.98 2.35
N VAL A 216 -2.74 0.32 2.61
CA VAL A 216 -1.66 1.12 3.21
C VAL A 216 -1.69 1.06 4.73
N LEU A 217 -0.52 1.19 5.35
CA LEU A 217 -0.37 1.39 6.80
C LEU A 217 0.52 2.62 7.00
N TRP A 218 0.01 3.64 7.69
CA TRP A 218 0.71 4.91 7.80
C TRP A 218 1.42 5.05 9.14
N ILE A 219 2.67 5.48 9.12
CA ILE A 219 3.34 6.15 10.24
C ILE A 219 3.48 7.63 9.90
N TYR A 220 3.55 8.52 10.89
CA TYR A 220 3.60 9.97 10.65
C TYR A 220 4.88 10.62 11.22
N PRO A 221 6.06 10.30 10.66
CA PRO A 221 7.29 11.01 11.01
C PRO A 221 7.22 12.47 10.56
N ASN A 222 8.07 13.31 11.15
CA ASN A 222 8.29 14.66 10.63
C ASN A 222 8.84 14.55 9.19
N ILE A 223 8.31 15.35 8.25
CA ILE A 223 8.77 15.33 6.85
C ILE A 223 10.28 15.61 6.74
N ARG A 224 10.84 16.39 7.66
CA ARG A 224 12.27 16.69 7.74
C ARG A 224 13.14 15.46 8.01
N ASN A 225 12.54 14.42 8.58
CA ASN A 225 13.20 13.17 8.91
C ASN A 225 13.15 12.16 7.76
N ILE A 226 12.60 12.53 6.60
CA ILE A 226 12.48 11.66 5.44
C ILE A 226 13.34 12.21 4.30
N VAL A 227 14.14 11.34 3.70
CA VAL A 227 14.87 11.62 2.46
C VAL A 227 14.33 10.69 1.38
N PHE A 228 13.93 11.27 0.24
CA PHE A 228 13.48 10.53 -0.94
C PHE A 228 14.55 10.54 -2.04
N SER A 229 14.59 9.46 -2.81
CA SER A 229 15.31 9.34 -4.07
C SER A 229 14.40 8.73 -5.14
N PRO A 230 14.16 9.40 -6.28
CA PRO A 230 14.58 10.77 -6.59
C PRO A 230 14.04 11.79 -5.60
N HIS A 231 14.70 12.95 -5.50
CA HIS A 231 14.36 13.94 -4.49
C HIS A 231 12.96 14.51 -4.71
N LEU A 232 12.26 14.81 -3.62
CA LEU A 232 11.03 15.58 -3.66
C LEU A 232 11.38 17.01 -4.12
N PRO A 233 10.74 17.57 -5.16
CA PRO A 233 10.98 18.97 -5.54
C PRO A 233 10.87 19.88 -4.31
N THR A 234 11.86 20.75 -4.10
CA THR A 234 11.88 21.67 -2.96
C THR A 234 10.56 22.41 -2.89
N LEU A 235 9.96 22.39 -1.71
CA LEU A 235 8.78 23.17 -1.42
C LEU A 235 9.14 24.65 -1.45
N GLU A 236 8.46 25.42 -2.29
CA GLU A 236 8.56 26.89 -2.30
C GLU A 236 8.12 27.54 -0.97
N THR A 237 7.61 26.78 -0.01
CA THR A 237 7.38 27.28 1.34
C THR A 237 8.69 27.19 2.12
N GLU A 238 9.39 28.33 2.20
CA GLU A 238 10.43 28.57 3.21
C GLU A 238 10.04 27.88 4.53
N PRO A 239 10.86 26.94 5.06
CA PRO A 239 10.64 26.47 6.42
C PRO A 239 10.69 27.67 7.38
N PRO A 240 10.05 27.60 8.56
CA PRO A 240 10.29 28.57 9.62
C PRO A 240 11.80 28.79 9.77
N SER A 241 12.22 30.05 9.67
CA SER A 241 13.55 30.52 9.31
C SER A 241 14.69 30.21 10.29
N THR A 242 14.57 29.19 11.14
CA THR A 242 15.47 28.95 12.27
C THR A 242 16.26 27.64 12.21
N ILE A 243 15.87 26.65 11.38
CA ILE A 243 16.62 25.38 11.28
C ILE A 243 16.78 24.99 9.81
N LYS A 244 18.00 25.16 9.27
CA LYS A 244 18.40 24.62 7.97
C LYS A 244 18.76 23.16 8.14
N LEU A 245 18.10 22.26 7.42
CA LEU A 245 18.45 20.84 7.48
C LEU A 245 19.81 20.61 6.80
N PRO A 246 20.60 19.63 7.27
CA PRO A 246 21.90 19.32 6.66
C PRO A 246 21.81 19.00 5.17
N TRP A 247 20.67 18.51 4.68
CA TRP A 247 20.45 18.20 3.27
C TRP A 247 19.94 19.38 2.45
N GLU A 248 19.33 20.42 3.03
CA GLU A 248 18.90 21.63 2.30
C GLU A 248 20.10 22.45 1.79
N THR A 249 21.21 22.46 2.55
CA THR A 249 22.47 23.09 2.13
C THR A 249 23.25 22.28 1.09
N ALA A 250 22.94 20.98 0.93
CA ALA A 250 23.57 20.12 -0.08
C ALA A 250 22.71 19.89 -1.33
N ALA A 251 21.38 19.84 -1.18
CA ALA A 251 20.43 19.71 -2.28
C ALA A 251 20.49 20.92 -3.23
N SER A 252 20.79 22.11 -2.70
CA SER A 252 21.05 23.31 -3.50
C SER A 252 22.28 23.22 -4.40
N LYS A 253 23.15 22.20 -4.23
CA LYS A 253 24.29 21.91 -5.11
C LYS A 253 24.14 20.62 -5.93
N MET A 254 23.18 19.74 -5.64
CA MET A 254 22.95 18.50 -6.39
C MET A 254 21.84 18.71 -7.43
N THR A 255 22.20 18.63 -8.70
CA THR A 255 21.24 18.49 -9.79
C THR A 255 20.82 17.03 -9.92
N PHE A 256 19.57 16.72 -9.58
CA PHE A 256 18.98 15.40 -9.83
C PHE A 256 18.44 15.34 -11.26
N GLU A 257 18.76 14.28 -12.00
CA GLU A 257 18.26 14.08 -13.38
C GLU A 257 16.74 13.83 -13.43
N GLN A 258 16.18 13.28 -12.35
CA GLN A 258 14.75 13.06 -12.16
C GLN A 258 14.32 13.58 -10.80
N THR A 259 13.06 13.96 -10.71
CA THR A 259 12.38 14.34 -9.48
C THR A 259 11.32 13.31 -9.10
N LEU A 260 10.87 13.32 -7.84
CA LEU A 260 9.90 12.36 -7.37
C LEU A 260 8.58 12.42 -8.17
N SER A 261 8.18 13.60 -8.66
CA SER A 261 6.99 13.80 -9.52
C SER A 261 7.10 13.13 -10.88
N ASP A 262 8.31 12.87 -11.37
CA ASP A 262 8.51 12.20 -12.66
C ASP A 262 8.13 10.72 -12.58
N VAL A 263 8.30 10.12 -11.41
CA VAL A 263 8.10 8.68 -11.17
C VAL A 263 6.90 8.34 -10.29
N THR A 264 6.16 9.35 -9.80
CA THR A 264 4.98 9.17 -8.95
C THR A 264 3.72 9.88 -9.47
N THR A 265 2.57 9.32 -9.16
CA THR A 265 1.26 9.96 -9.37
C THR A 265 0.73 10.47 -8.03
N SER A 266 0.20 11.68 -8.04
CA SER A 266 -0.52 12.28 -6.91
C SER A 266 -2.03 12.15 -7.08
N TYR A 267 -2.72 11.85 -5.99
CA TYR A 267 -4.17 11.75 -5.95
C TYR A 267 -4.76 12.45 -4.72
N ARG A 268 -5.71 13.36 -4.97
CA ARG A 268 -6.51 14.06 -3.96
C ARG A 268 -7.99 13.76 -4.17
N PHE A 269 -8.74 13.64 -3.09
CA PHE A 269 -10.19 13.41 -3.12
C PHE A 269 -10.88 14.07 -1.93
N GLY A 270 -12.22 14.09 -1.94
CA GLY A 270 -13.03 14.66 -0.86
C GLY A 270 -12.65 16.13 -0.61
N ARG A 271 -12.24 16.45 0.63
CA ARG A 271 -11.79 17.80 1.02
C ARG A 271 -10.45 18.22 0.40
N ARG A 272 -9.77 17.32 -0.31
CA ARG A 272 -8.46 17.55 -0.95
C ARG A 272 -7.34 17.96 0.02
N LYS A 273 -7.51 17.71 1.32
CA LYS A 273 -6.54 18.04 2.38
C LYS A 273 -5.26 17.21 2.25
N TYR A 274 -5.42 15.90 2.07
CA TYR A 274 -4.30 14.97 1.94
C TYR A 274 -4.10 14.57 0.47
N GLU A 275 -2.85 14.66 0.04
CA GLU A 275 -2.36 14.13 -1.23
C GLU A 275 -1.77 12.76 -0.99
N HIS A 276 -2.24 11.77 -1.73
CA HIS A 276 -1.76 10.41 -1.64
C HIS A 276 -0.91 10.13 -2.87
N VAL A 277 0.33 9.69 -2.66
CA VAL A 277 1.33 9.57 -3.72
C VAL A 277 1.73 8.12 -3.88
N PHE A 278 1.70 7.64 -5.12
CA PHE A 278 2.02 6.25 -5.46
C PHE A 278 2.94 6.17 -6.69
N CYS A 279 3.69 5.09 -6.80
CA CYS A 279 4.61 4.88 -7.93
C CYS A 279 3.85 4.68 -9.25
N LYS A 280 4.23 5.38 -10.32
CA LYS A 280 3.63 5.22 -11.67
C LYS A 280 3.82 3.81 -12.22
N THR A 281 4.92 3.16 -11.86
CA THR A 281 5.35 1.87 -12.43
C THR A 281 4.70 0.69 -11.73
N CYS A 282 4.92 0.53 -10.41
CA CYS A 282 4.42 -0.63 -9.67
C CYS A 282 3.12 -0.36 -8.90
N GLY A 283 2.67 0.90 -8.84
CA GLY A 283 1.46 1.32 -8.15
C GLY A 283 1.49 1.20 -6.62
N CYS A 284 2.65 0.89 -6.01
CA CYS A 284 2.82 0.95 -4.55
C CYS A 284 2.52 2.38 -4.06
N ASN A 285 1.69 2.50 -3.03
CA ASN A 285 1.43 3.78 -2.35
C ASN A 285 2.59 4.06 -1.40
N ILE A 286 3.17 5.25 -1.49
CA ILE A 286 4.47 5.56 -0.89
C ILE A 286 4.28 6.42 0.34
N TYR A 287 3.65 7.58 0.16
CA TYR A 287 3.38 8.51 1.24
C TYR A 287 2.05 9.23 1.01
N GLU A 288 1.48 9.76 2.07
CA GLU A 288 0.45 10.79 2.02
C GLU A 288 0.97 12.08 2.66
N ARG A 289 0.47 13.21 2.19
CA ARG A 289 0.92 14.52 2.62
C ARG A 289 -0.25 15.42 2.93
N GLY A 290 -0.30 15.90 4.16
CA GLY A 290 -1.17 16.98 4.61
C GLY A 290 -0.39 18.28 4.83
N PRO A 291 -1.06 19.33 5.33
CA PRO A 291 -0.42 20.61 5.65
C PRO A 291 0.73 20.52 6.67
N GLU A 292 0.58 19.63 7.66
CA GLU A 292 1.50 19.54 8.82
C GLU A 292 2.06 18.13 9.04
N LEU A 293 1.67 17.16 8.19
CA LEU A 293 1.98 15.75 8.39
C LEU A 293 2.38 15.08 7.09
N CYS A 294 3.33 14.15 7.18
CA CYS A 294 3.66 13.21 6.12
C CYS A 294 3.42 11.79 6.63
N GLY A 295 2.40 11.12 6.11
CA GLY A 295 2.18 9.70 6.35
C GLY A 295 3.11 8.89 5.44
N LEU A 296 3.97 8.03 5.97
CA LEU A 296 4.83 7.13 5.19
C LEU A 296 4.28 5.71 5.26
N ASN A 297 4.20 5.03 4.12
CA ASN A 297 3.68 3.66 4.08
C ASN A 297 4.71 2.69 4.66
N VAL A 298 4.49 2.27 5.90
CA VAL A 298 5.46 1.44 6.64
C VAL A 298 5.71 0.09 5.99
N VAL A 299 4.74 -0.43 5.22
CA VAL A 299 4.85 -1.73 4.52
C VAL A 299 5.92 -1.72 3.41
N LEU A 300 6.43 -0.55 3.05
CA LEU A 300 7.51 -0.41 2.08
C LEU A 300 8.91 -0.45 2.70
N LEU A 301 9.03 -0.44 4.02
CA LEU A 301 10.31 -0.58 4.72
C LEU A 301 10.83 -2.01 4.57
N ASN A 302 12.15 -2.15 4.43
CA ASN A 302 12.80 -3.46 4.30
C ASN A 302 12.52 -4.38 5.49
N ASP A 303 12.48 -3.80 6.70
CA ASP A 303 12.37 -4.55 7.94
C ASP A 303 10.91 -4.82 8.35
N PHE A 304 9.92 -4.37 7.56
CA PHE A 304 8.51 -4.51 7.94
C PHE A 304 7.93 -5.91 7.69
N ASP A 305 8.52 -6.70 6.81
CA ASP A 305 7.99 -8.03 6.44
C ASP A 305 7.87 -8.95 7.68
N GLU A 306 8.81 -8.87 8.64
CA GLU A 306 8.77 -9.62 9.91
C GLU A 306 7.59 -9.24 10.83
N TYR A 307 7.04 -8.03 10.70
CA TYR A 307 5.94 -7.51 11.52
C TYR A 307 4.55 -7.81 10.91
N LEU A 308 4.48 -7.98 9.59
CA LEU A 308 3.22 -8.26 8.90
C LEU A 308 2.68 -9.66 9.24
N GLU A 309 3.57 -10.64 9.37
CA GLU A 309 3.24 -12.05 9.67
C GLU A 309 2.64 -12.24 11.07
N SER A 310 3.14 -11.49 12.06
CA SER A 310 2.65 -11.56 13.44
C SER A 310 1.36 -10.75 13.66
N SER A 311 1.12 -9.68 12.89
CA SER A 311 -0.11 -8.88 12.96
C SER A 311 -1.36 -9.59 12.44
N LEU A 312 -1.17 -10.47 11.45
CA LEU A 312 -2.28 -11.09 10.70
C LEU A 312 -2.67 -12.47 11.25
N GLN A 313 -2.10 -12.91 12.37
CA GLN A 313 -2.33 -14.23 12.99
C GLN A 313 -2.26 -15.36 11.93
N MET A 314 -1.24 -15.30 11.08
CA MET A 314 -1.15 -16.15 9.89
C MET A 314 -0.68 -17.56 10.24
N THR A 315 -1.32 -18.56 9.65
CA THR A 315 -0.87 -19.96 9.73
C THR A 315 -0.23 -20.37 8.41
N GLU A 316 1.04 -20.76 8.47
CA GLU A 316 1.73 -21.37 7.33
C GLU A 316 1.06 -22.69 6.95
N LYS A 317 0.94 -22.94 5.64
CA LYS A 317 0.49 -24.24 5.16
C LYS A 317 1.68 -25.19 5.15
N ASN A 318 1.86 -25.94 6.23
CA ASN A 318 2.85 -27.01 6.31
C ASN A 318 2.60 -28.04 5.20
N ASN A 319 3.43 -28.02 4.15
CA ASN A 319 3.71 -29.20 3.34
C ASN A 319 5.06 -29.73 3.82
N SER A 320 5.03 -30.77 4.65
CA SER A 320 6.11 -31.72 4.97
C SER A 320 7.54 -31.28 4.62
N GLU A 321 8.19 -30.60 5.58
CA GLU A 321 9.63 -30.49 5.90
C GLU A 321 9.87 -29.09 6.51
N GLU A 322 10.23 -29.02 7.80
CA GLU A 322 10.48 -27.76 8.52
C GLU A 322 11.74 -27.08 7.97
N PRO A 323 11.68 -25.86 7.40
CA PRO A 323 12.84 -24.99 7.34
C PRO A 323 13.04 -24.35 8.72
N GLU A 324 14.30 -24.02 9.06
CA GLU A 324 14.68 -23.35 10.30
C GLU A 324 13.73 -22.18 10.66
N LYS A 325 13.06 -22.30 11.81
CA LYS A 325 12.21 -21.26 12.38
C LYS A 325 13.06 -20.03 12.72
N LYS A 326 12.98 -18.98 11.89
CA LYS A 326 13.45 -17.65 12.29
C LYS A 326 12.67 -17.20 13.54
N PRO A 327 13.32 -16.54 14.52
CA PRO A 327 12.64 -16.10 15.74
C PRO A 327 11.56 -15.07 15.43
N LYS A 328 10.30 -15.41 15.71
CA LYS A 328 9.14 -14.51 15.53
C LYS A 328 9.18 -13.39 16.57
N LYS A 329 9.28 -12.13 16.14
CA LYS A 329 9.06 -10.96 17.00
C LYS A 329 7.54 -10.76 17.17
N ASN A 330 7.04 -10.92 18.40
CA ASN A 330 5.61 -10.86 18.71
C ASN A 330 5.05 -9.44 18.66
N LEU A 331 3.83 -9.29 18.12
CA LEU A 331 3.17 -8.01 17.88
C LEU A 331 2.37 -7.44 19.08
N PHE A 332 2.57 -7.93 20.30
CA PHE A 332 1.85 -7.43 21.47
C PHE A 332 2.22 -5.97 21.85
N GLY A 333 3.12 -5.31 21.11
CA GLY A 333 3.56 -3.94 21.37
C GLY A 333 3.15 -2.87 20.33
N LEU A 334 2.69 -3.25 19.13
CA LEU A 334 2.34 -2.27 18.09
C LEU A 334 0.91 -1.74 18.31
N ALA A 335 0.81 -0.48 18.74
CA ALA A 335 -0.46 0.23 18.85
C ALA A 335 -1.00 0.58 17.45
N ILE A 336 -1.87 -0.29 16.91
CA ILE A 336 -2.58 -0.05 15.66
C ILE A 336 -3.88 0.69 15.97
N ASP A 337 -3.95 1.97 15.60
CA ASP A 337 -5.16 2.78 15.74
C ASP A 337 -5.99 2.72 14.45
N SER A 338 -7.25 2.26 14.55
CA SER A 338 -8.24 2.38 13.47
C SER A 338 -8.77 3.82 13.43
N ILE A 339 -8.30 4.62 12.48
CA ILE A 339 -8.65 6.04 12.33
C ILE A 339 -9.40 6.26 11.02
N LYS A 340 -10.40 7.14 11.01
CA LYS A 340 -11.00 7.62 9.75
C LYS A 340 -10.29 8.89 9.30
N CYS A 341 -9.95 8.98 8.01
CA CYS A 341 -9.19 10.07 7.37
C CYS A 341 -9.76 11.50 7.61
N ASP A 342 -11.03 11.63 7.98
CA ASP A 342 -11.68 12.90 8.30
C ASP A 342 -11.36 13.43 9.72
N LYS A 343 -10.71 12.63 10.55
CA LYS A 343 -10.16 13.04 11.85
C LYS A 343 -8.64 12.91 11.77
N PRO A 344 -7.85 13.99 11.95
CA PRO A 344 -6.43 13.81 12.20
C PRO A 344 -6.25 12.87 13.39
N PRO A 345 -5.18 12.05 13.47
CA PRO A 345 -4.83 11.45 14.74
C PRO A 345 -4.84 12.56 15.79
N ARG A 346 -5.69 12.44 16.82
CA ARG A 346 -5.92 13.47 17.85
C ARG A 346 -4.66 13.75 18.70
N PHE A 347 -3.52 13.21 18.35
CA PHE A 347 -2.38 13.00 19.22
C PHE A 347 -1.16 13.88 18.87
N ILE A 348 -1.33 14.91 18.04
CA ILE A 348 -0.24 15.86 17.70
C ILE A 348 -0.08 16.98 18.73
N LEU A 349 -0.86 16.96 19.81
CA LEU A 349 -0.69 17.90 20.92
C LEU A 349 -0.77 17.16 22.25
N GLN A 350 0.29 16.44 22.60
CA GLN A 350 0.79 16.55 23.96
C GLN A 350 2.15 17.20 23.87
N LEU A 351 2.13 18.50 24.21
CA LEU A 351 3.29 19.35 24.45
C LEU A 351 4.25 18.72 25.46
#